data_AF-A0A955H9Z9-F1
#
_entry.id   AF-A0A955H9Z9-F1
#
_cell.length_a   1.000
_cell.length_b   1.000
_cell.length_c   1.000
_cell.angle_alpha   90.00
_cell.angle_beta   90.00
_cell.angle_gamma   90.00
#
_symmetry.space_group_name_H-M   'P 1'
#
loop_
_entity.id
_entity.type
_entity.pdbx_description
1 polymer ?
#
loop_
_entity_poly.entity_id
_entity_poly.type
_entity_poly.pdbx_seq_one_letter_code
_entity_poly.pdbx_strand_id
1 'polypeptide(L)'
;MFNLNKIPEETKVLYLQTIAIAGLITSLLLSAKAWSTERSFPLSPVFSGPEVSAGLHDGLFLITILSLAGGLFRTQFRKYLIALGLVSLLTLVSLDINRLQPWVLHYFAILFLFSSFVSKRFFTALSVLNVARIIVGGIYFWSGIQKINYRFFTEIFPWFTEHLWSPFGLAGAYTIVFIGLFVPFIESFFALGLFTRKFRNISITGSVLML
;
A
#
# COMPACT_ATOMS: atom_id res chain seq x y z
N MET A 1 12.91 -8.57 21.77
CA MET A 1 12.80 -7.29 21.01
C MET A 1 13.87 -7.31 19.91
N PHE A 2 13.49 -7.49 18.65
CA PHE A 2 14.44 -7.57 17.52
C PHE A 2 15.17 -6.24 17.35
N ASN A 3 16.50 -6.21 17.51
CA ASN A 3 17.29 -4.99 17.33
C ASN A 3 17.57 -4.73 15.84
N LEU A 4 16.66 -4.01 15.18
CA LEU A 4 16.75 -3.65 13.76
C LEU A 4 18.03 -2.86 13.41
N ASN A 5 18.72 -2.25 14.39
CA ASN A 5 19.96 -1.52 14.13
C ASN A 5 21.15 -2.44 13.84
N LYS A 6 21.07 -3.73 14.20
CA LYS A 6 22.14 -4.72 13.93
C LYS A 6 22.07 -5.33 12.53
N ILE A 7 20.97 -5.15 11.81
CA ILE A 7 20.79 -5.73 10.47
C ILE A 7 21.44 -4.82 9.43
N PRO A 8 22.29 -5.36 8.51
CA PRO A 8 22.86 -4.59 7.40
C PRO A 8 21.77 -3.94 6.53
N GLU A 9 22.05 -2.76 5.98
CA GLU A 9 21.07 -2.03 5.18
C GLU A 9 20.67 -2.76 3.91
N GLU A 10 21.59 -3.48 3.28
CA GLU A 10 21.33 -4.31 2.11
C GLU A 10 20.34 -5.43 2.43
N THR A 11 20.47 -6.07 3.60
CA THR A 11 19.52 -7.09 4.07
C THR A 11 18.15 -6.48 4.34
N LYS A 12 18.08 -5.25 4.89
CA LYS A 12 16.81 -4.54 5.08
C LYS A 12 16.13 -4.22 3.76
N VAL A 13 16.91 -3.81 2.76
CA VAL A 13 16.43 -3.57 1.39
C VAL A 13 15.84 -4.86 0.80
N LEU A 14 16.54 -5.99 0.96
CA LEU A 14 16.05 -7.29 0.53
C LEU A 14 14.73 -7.67 1.21
N TYR A 15 14.64 -7.51 2.54
CA TYR A 15 13.40 -7.77 3.28
C TYR A 15 12.25 -6.88 2.83
N LEU A 16 12.48 -5.58 2.66
CA LEU A 16 11.47 -4.64 2.18
C LEU A 16 10.95 -5.07 0.80
N GLN A 17 11.85 -5.43 -0.12
CA GLN A 17 11.48 -5.91 -1.45
C GLN A 17 10.66 -7.21 -1.38
N THR A 18 11.11 -8.19 -0.60
CA THR A 18 10.41 -9.47 -0.45
C THR A 18 9.03 -9.29 0.17
N ILE A 19 8.91 -8.48 1.23
CA ILE A 19 7.63 -8.18 1.89
C ILE A 19 6.70 -7.44 0.93
N ALA A 20 7.21 -6.48 0.14
CA ALA A 20 6.40 -5.76 -0.84
C ALA A 20 5.88 -6.67 -1.96
N ILE A 21 6.71 -7.58 -2.48
CA ILE A 21 6.27 -8.56 -3.48
C ILE A 21 5.22 -9.50 -2.87
N ALA A 22 5.52 -10.09 -1.71
CA ALA A 22 4.61 -11.04 -1.06
C ALA A 22 3.27 -10.37 -0.71
N GLY A 23 3.32 -9.18 -0.11
CA GLY A 23 2.14 -8.39 0.22
C GLY A 23 1.29 -8.07 -1.01
N LEU A 24 1.91 -7.64 -2.12
CA LEU A 24 1.19 -7.38 -3.35
C LEU A 24 0.52 -8.65 -3.91
N ILE A 25 1.25 -9.77 -3.98
CA ILE A 25 0.69 -11.06 -4.44
C ILE A 25 -0.48 -11.47 -3.55
N THR A 26 -0.32 -11.41 -2.22
CA THR A 26 -1.38 -11.76 -1.28
C THR A 26 -2.61 -10.88 -1.46
N SER A 27 -2.44 -9.55 -1.56
CA SER A 27 -3.56 -8.63 -1.80
C SER A 27 -4.26 -8.89 -3.13
N LEU A 28 -3.51 -9.16 -4.21
CA LEU A 28 -4.06 -9.51 -5.52
C LEU A 28 -4.86 -10.82 -5.48
N LEU A 29 -4.36 -11.85 -4.80
CA LEU A 29 -5.04 -13.15 -4.69
C LEU A 29 -6.29 -13.07 -3.80
N LEU A 30 -6.22 -12.37 -2.68
CA LEU A 30 -7.38 -12.14 -1.81
C LEU A 30 -8.48 -11.32 -2.52
N SER A 31 -8.10 -10.49 -3.48
CA SER A 31 -9.02 -9.69 -4.29
C SER A 31 -9.19 -10.22 -5.72
N ALA A 32 -8.86 -11.49 -6.01
CA ALA A 32 -8.76 -12.02 -7.38
C ALA A 32 -9.99 -11.73 -8.26
N LYS A 33 -11.19 -11.73 -7.68
CA LYS A 33 -12.44 -11.38 -8.38
C LYS A 33 -12.45 -9.97 -8.97
N ALA A 34 -11.76 -9.01 -8.35
CA ALA A 34 -11.63 -7.64 -8.88
C ALA A 34 -10.68 -7.57 -10.10
N TRP A 35 -9.88 -8.60 -10.31
CA TRP A 35 -8.87 -8.67 -11.38
C TRP A 35 -9.29 -9.55 -12.54
N SER A 36 -10.20 -10.49 -12.30
CA SER A 36 -10.77 -11.37 -13.31
C SER A 36 -11.92 -10.73 -14.09
N THR A 37 -12.51 -11.53 -14.97
CA THR A 37 -13.58 -11.15 -15.90
C THR A 37 -14.99 -11.24 -15.28
N GLU A 38 -15.12 -11.86 -14.10
CA GLU A 38 -16.36 -11.90 -13.32
C GLU A 38 -16.54 -10.59 -12.54
N ARG A 39 -17.39 -9.69 -13.03
CA ARG A 39 -17.57 -8.35 -12.46
C ARG A 39 -19.03 -8.02 -12.21
N SER A 40 -19.28 -7.38 -11.07
CA SER A 40 -20.59 -6.84 -10.67
C SER A 40 -20.82 -5.39 -11.12
N PHE A 41 -19.77 -4.73 -11.62
CA PHE A 41 -19.78 -3.32 -12.01
C PHE A 41 -19.22 -3.14 -13.43
N PRO A 42 -19.68 -2.11 -14.16
CA PRO A 42 -19.19 -1.82 -15.50
C PRO A 42 -17.71 -1.40 -15.47
N LEU A 43 -17.01 -1.69 -16.56
CA LEU A 43 -15.65 -1.23 -16.78
C LEU A 43 -15.60 0.30 -16.82
N SER A 44 -14.64 0.88 -16.09
CA SER A 44 -14.35 2.32 -16.14
C SER A 44 -12.89 2.50 -16.54
N PRO A 45 -12.57 2.39 -17.85
CA PRO A 45 -11.21 2.54 -18.32
C PRO A 45 -10.72 3.98 -18.12
N VAL A 46 -9.43 4.12 -17.81
CA VAL A 46 -8.80 5.44 -17.62
C VAL A 46 -8.76 6.22 -18.94
N PHE A 47 -8.56 5.50 -20.05
CA PHE A 47 -8.55 6.06 -21.39
C PHE A 47 -9.67 5.43 -22.22
N SER A 48 -10.38 6.23 -23.01
CA SER A 48 -11.33 5.75 -24.00
C SER A 48 -10.58 5.03 -25.11
N GLY A 49 -10.56 3.70 -25.06
CA GLY A 49 -9.90 2.81 -26.02
C GLY A 49 -10.79 1.63 -26.41
N PRO A 50 -10.33 0.78 -27.33
CA PRO A 50 -11.09 -0.39 -27.76
C PRO A 50 -11.34 -1.34 -26.58
N GLU A 51 -12.51 -1.98 -26.57
CA GLU A 51 -12.82 -3.01 -25.57
C GLU A 51 -11.82 -4.16 -25.70
N VAL A 52 -11.21 -4.48 -24.57
CA VAL A 52 -10.21 -5.53 -24.47
C VAL A 52 -10.89 -6.85 -24.15
N SER A 53 -10.45 -7.93 -24.80
CA SER A 53 -11.03 -9.25 -24.61
C SER A 53 -10.84 -9.76 -23.18
N ALA A 54 -11.82 -10.54 -22.70
CA ALA A 54 -11.79 -11.18 -21.39
C ALA A 54 -10.46 -11.95 -21.14
N GLY A 55 -10.00 -12.73 -22.12
CA GLY A 55 -8.76 -13.50 -22.01
C GLY A 55 -7.50 -12.64 -21.82
N LEU A 56 -7.50 -11.38 -22.28
CA LEU A 56 -6.38 -10.48 -22.06
C LEU A 56 -6.33 -9.99 -20.60
N HIS A 57 -7.48 -9.75 -19.96
CA HIS A 57 -7.54 -9.41 -18.53
C HIS A 57 -6.94 -10.54 -17.68
N ASP A 58 -7.41 -11.78 -17.90
CA ASP A 58 -6.94 -12.95 -17.14
C ASP A 58 -5.46 -13.25 -17.43
N GLY A 59 -5.04 -13.09 -18.70
CA GLY A 59 -3.64 -13.23 -19.11
C GLY A 59 -2.71 -12.22 -18.44
N LEU A 60 -3.07 -10.93 -18.42
CA LEU A 60 -2.30 -9.89 -17.72
C LEU A 60 -2.27 -10.12 -16.20
N PHE A 61 -3.37 -10.60 -15.61
CA PHE A 61 -3.40 -10.93 -14.19
C PHE A 61 -2.43 -12.07 -13.88
N LEU A 62 -2.47 -13.14 -14.68
CA LEU A 62 -1.55 -14.27 -14.55
C LEU A 62 -0.09 -13.85 -14.75
N ILE A 63 0.21 -13.02 -15.77
CA ILE A 63 1.55 -12.46 -15.99
C ILE A 63 2.01 -11.67 -14.77
N THR A 64 1.13 -10.86 -14.17
CA THR A 64 1.44 -10.08 -12.96
C THR A 64 1.84 -11.00 -11.81
N ILE A 65 1.05 -12.03 -11.52
CA ILE A 65 1.33 -12.96 -10.42
C ILE A 65 2.61 -13.77 -10.68
N LEU A 66 2.75 -14.38 -11.87
CA LEU A 66 3.88 -15.23 -12.19
C LEU A 66 5.20 -14.47 -12.25
N SER A 67 5.19 -13.25 -12.78
CA SER A 67 6.39 -12.41 -12.83
C SER A 67 6.82 -11.97 -11.41
N LEU A 68 5.89 -11.53 -10.57
CA LEU A 68 6.18 -11.18 -9.18
C LEU A 68 6.68 -12.41 -8.38
N ALA A 69 6.02 -13.56 -8.50
CA ALA A 69 6.42 -14.80 -7.86
C ALA A 69 7.81 -15.24 -8.35
N GLY A 70 8.06 -15.18 -9.66
CA GLY A 70 9.37 -15.42 -10.25
C GLY A 70 10.45 -14.49 -9.67
N GLY A 71 10.09 -13.23 -9.40
CA GLY A 71 10.95 -12.27 -8.72
C GLY A 71 11.40 -12.72 -7.33
N LEU A 72 10.58 -13.46 -6.58
CA LEU A 72 10.97 -14.02 -5.28
C LEU A 72 12.09 -15.04 -5.42
N PHE A 73 11.94 -15.99 -6.35
CA PHE A 73 12.83 -17.16 -6.48
C PHE A 73 14.04 -16.94 -7.40
N ARG A 74 13.94 -16.07 -8.42
CA ARG A 74 14.97 -15.86 -9.45
C ARG A 74 15.70 -14.54 -9.24
N THR A 75 16.61 -14.50 -8.27
CA THR A 75 17.38 -13.29 -7.89
C THR A 75 18.08 -12.62 -9.07
N GLN A 76 18.65 -13.40 -9.99
CA GLN A 76 19.37 -12.89 -11.18
C GLN A 76 18.48 -12.06 -12.13
N PHE A 77 17.21 -12.44 -12.31
CA PHE A 77 16.27 -11.76 -13.21
C PHE A 77 15.25 -10.90 -12.48
N ARG A 78 15.37 -10.80 -11.15
CA ARG A 78 14.37 -10.20 -10.27
C ARG A 78 13.93 -8.82 -10.73
N LYS A 79 14.85 -7.93 -11.10
CA LYS A 79 14.52 -6.56 -11.55
C LYS A 79 13.62 -6.55 -12.78
N TYR A 80 13.88 -7.43 -13.74
CA TYR A 80 13.12 -7.53 -14.99
C TYR A 80 11.76 -8.17 -14.77
N LEU A 81 11.71 -9.19 -13.90
CA LEU A 81 10.47 -9.83 -13.51
C LEU A 81 9.54 -8.89 -12.73
N ILE A 82 10.08 -8.10 -11.81
CA ILE A 82 9.31 -7.05 -11.13
C ILE A 82 8.81 -6.01 -12.14
N ALA A 83 9.69 -5.52 -13.03
CA ALA A 83 9.29 -4.55 -14.05
C ALA A 83 8.16 -5.06 -14.95
N LEU A 84 8.25 -6.32 -15.40
CA LEU A 84 7.19 -6.96 -16.19
C LEU A 84 5.87 -7.02 -15.42
N GLY A 85 5.91 -7.42 -14.14
CA GLY A 85 4.73 -7.46 -13.28
C GLY A 85 4.10 -6.09 -13.07
N LEU A 86 4.92 -5.06 -12.86
CA LEU A 86 4.42 -3.69 -12.69
C LEU A 86 3.82 -3.12 -13.97
N VAL A 87 4.42 -3.36 -15.13
CA VAL A 87 3.86 -2.94 -16.42
C VAL A 87 2.52 -3.64 -16.66
N SER A 88 2.44 -4.95 -16.41
CA SER A 88 1.20 -5.71 -16.54
C SER A 88 0.11 -5.21 -15.59
N LEU A 89 0.46 -4.93 -14.34
CA LEU A 89 -0.44 -4.34 -13.34
C LEU A 89 -0.92 -2.94 -13.72
N LEU A 90 -0.03 -2.09 -14.23
CA LEU A 90 -0.38 -0.75 -14.68
C LEU A 90 -1.34 -0.79 -15.88
N THR A 91 -1.14 -1.73 -16.81
CA THR A 91 -2.07 -1.97 -17.90
C THR A 91 -3.44 -2.40 -17.36
N LEU A 92 -3.50 -3.34 -16.42
CA LEU A 92 -4.75 -3.77 -15.79
C LEU A 92 -5.50 -2.62 -15.12
N VAL A 93 -4.80 -1.71 -14.45
CA VAL A 93 -5.37 -0.50 -13.83
C VAL A 93 -5.84 0.50 -14.88
N SER A 94 -5.11 0.64 -15.99
CA SER A 94 -5.50 1.54 -17.07
C SER A 94 -6.79 1.09 -17.76
N LEU A 95 -7.05 -0.22 -17.78
CA LEU A 95 -8.29 -0.82 -18.28
C LEU A 95 -9.47 -0.65 -17.31
N ASP A 96 -9.23 -0.42 -16.02
CA ASP A 96 -10.27 -0.22 -15.02
C ASP A 96 -9.74 0.55 -13.79
N ILE A 97 -10.13 1.82 -13.67
CA ILE A 97 -9.67 2.71 -12.60
C ILE A 97 -10.05 2.19 -11.20
N ASN A 98 -11.11 1.37 -11.09
CA ASN A 98 -11.53 0.79 -9.81
C ASN A 98 -10.50 -0.18 -9.22
N ARG A 99 -9.55 -0.65 -10.05
CA ARG A 99 -8.41 -1.47 -9.61
C ARG A 99 -7.31 -0.64 -8.95
N LEU A 100 -7.32 0.68 -9.10
CA LEU A 100 -6.36 1.58 -8.44
C LEU A 100 -6.74 1.77 -6.97
N GLN A 101 -6.52 0.73 -6.18
CA GLN A 101 -6.74 0.77 -4.74
C GLN A 101 -5.52 1.36 -4.02
N PRO A 102 -5.65 1.93 -2.81
CA PRO A 102 -4.53 2.56 -2.09
C PRO A 102 -3.32 1.63 -1.88
N TRP A 103 -3.57 0.34 -1.62
CA TRP A 103 -2.49 -0.65 -1.47
C TRP A 103 -1.78 -0.96 -2.79
N VAL A 104 -2.46 -0.90 -3.93
CA VAL A 104 -1.84 -1.07 -5.26
C VAL A 104 -0.82 0.04 -5.47
N LEU A 105 -1.22 1.29 -5.22
CA LEU A 105 -0.31 2.44 -5.33
C LEU A 105 0.90 2.30 -4.40
N HIS A 106 0.67 1.88 -3.16
CA HIS A 106 1.74 1.70 -2.17
C HIS A 106 2.78 0.66 -2.60
N TYR A 107 2.34 -0.56 -2.89
CA TYR A 107 3.26 -1.62 -3.31
C TYR A 107 3.89 -1.33 -4.67
N PHE A 108 3.13 -0.77 -5.60
CA PHE A 108 3.65 -0.35 -6.91
C PHE A 108 4.80 0.64 -6.75
N ALA A 109 4.63 1.70 -5.95
CA ALA A 109 5.68 2.71 -5.74
C ALA A 109 6.95 2.12 -5.12
N ILE A 110 6.80 1.25 -4.12
CA ILE A 110 7.94 0.56 -3.48
C ILE A 110 8.65 -0.38 -4.47
N LEU A 111 7.91 -1.17 -5.24
CA LEU A 111 8.49 -2.10 -6.21
C LEU A 111 9.11 -1.38 -7.43
N PHE A 112 8.52 -0.26 -7.84
CA PHE A 112 9.05 0.57 -8.91
C PHE A 112 10.41 1.17 -8.54
N LEU A 113 10.60 1.55 -7.26
CA LEU A 113 11.90 1.97 -6.75
C LEU A 113 12.96 0.87 -6.97
N PHE A 114 12.60 -0.38 -6.71
CA PHE A 114 13.48 -1.53 -6.86
C PHE A 114 13.80 -1.88 -8.32
N SER A 115 12.81 -1.86 -9.22
CA SER A 115 13.02 -2.18 -10.63
C SER A 115 13.85 -1.10 -11.35
N SER A 116 13.70 0.17 -10.95
CA SER A 116 14.17 1.31 -11.76
C SER A 116 15.44 1.98 -11.23
N PHE A 117 15.75 1.89 -9.93
CA PHE A 117 16.81 2.70 -9.32
C PHE A 117 17.89 1.92 -8.58
N VAL A 118 17.62 0.71 -8.08
CA VAL A 118 18.56 -0.02 -7.21
C VAL A 118 19.85 -0.47 -7.92
N SER A 119 19.82 -0.69 -9.23
CA SER A 119 21.05 -1.03 -9.98
C SER A 119 21.88 0.18 -10.41
N LYS A 120 21.50 1.41 -10.03
CA LYS A 120 22.22 2.62 -10.43
C LYS A 120 23.35 2.92 -9.43
N ARG A 121 24.55 3.19 -9.94
CA ARG A 121 25.78 3.46 -9.18
C ARG A 121 25.64 4.51 -8.06
N PHE A 122 24.65 5.39 -8.14
CA PHE A 122 24.42 6.50 -7.20
C PHE A 122 23.43 6.17 -6.07
N PHE A 123 22.71 5.04 -6.12
CA PHE A 123 21.73 4.68 -5.10
C PHE A 123 22.35 3.70 -4.08
N THR A 124 22.63 4.21 -2.88
CA THR A 124 23.01 3.38 -1.73
C THR A 124 21.78 2.71 -1.12
N ALA A 125 21.98 1.62 -0.36
CA ALA A 125 20.91 0.96 0.37
C ALA A 125 20.16 1.94 1.31
N LEU A 126 20.89 2.83 1.99
CA LEU A 126 20.31 3.89 2.80
C LEU A 126 19.39 4.82 2.00
N SER A 127 19.80 5.24 0.81
CA SER A 127 18.98 6.11 -0.06
C SER A 127 17.66 5.43 -0.45
N VAL A 128 17.71 4.15 -0.81
CA VAL A 128 16.52 3.34 -1.12
C VAL A 128 15.58 3.27 0.08
N LEU A 129 16.11 2.98 1.26
CA LEU A 129 15.31 2.95 2.49
C LEU A 129 14.72 4.33 2.84
N ASN A 130 15.42 5.43 2.55
CA ASN A 130 14.89 6.78 2.76
C ASN A 130 13.76 7.10 1.79
N VAL A 131 13.88 6.75 0.51
CA VAL A 131 12.78 6.94 -0.46
C VAL A 131 11.57 6.09 -0.07
N ALA A 132 11.77 4.84 0.35
CA ALA A 132 10.69 4.00 0.86
C ALA A 132 9.98 4.62 2.08
N ARG A 133 10.73 5.24 3.00
CA ARG A 133 10.15 6.00 4.12
C ARG A 133 9.33 7.20 3.65
N ILE A 134 9.79 7.91 2.62
CA ILE A 134 9.04 9.01 2.00
C ILE A 134 7.74 8.51 1.39
N ILE A 135 7.77 7.38 0.68
CA ILE A 135 6.57 6.76 0.10
C ILE A 135 5.57 6.39 1.19
N VAL A 136 6.00 5.63 2.20
CA VAL A 136 5.12 5.19 3.29
C VAL A 136 4.63 6.39 4.09
N GLY A 137 5.54 7.22 4.59
CA GLY A 137 5.19 8.40 5.38
C GLY A 137 4.31 9.39 4.62
N GLY A 138 4.56 9.59 3.33
CA GLY A 138 3.74 10.46 2.48
C GLY A 138 2.31 9.95 2.32
N ILE A 139 2.14 8.65 2.05
CA ILE A 139 0.82 8.02 1.94
C ILE A 139 0.05 8.11 3.26
N TYR A 140 0.67 7.77 4.39
CA TYR A 140 0.03 7.86 5.71
C TYR A 140 -0.29 9.30 6.12
N PHE A 141 0.62 10.23 5.83
CA PHE A 141 0.42 11.65 6.12
C PHE A 141 -0.78 12.20 5.34
N TRP A 142 -0.83 11.91 4.03
CA TRP A 142 -1.93 12.33 3.17
C TRP A 142 -3.25 11.64 3.54
N SER A 143 -3.21 10.35 3.87
CA SER A 143 -4.37 9.59 4.40
C SER A 143 -4.94 10.26 5.66
N GLY A 144 -4.09 10.64 6.61
CA GLY A 144 -4.50 11.38 7.80
C GLY A 144 -5.18 12.70 7.45
N ILE A 145 -4.57 13.51 6.57
CA ILE A 145 -5.15 14.78 6.13
C ILE A 145 -6.52 14.58 5.45
N GLN A 146 -6.67 13.56 4.60
CA GLN A 146 -7.92 13.26 3.91
C GLN A 146 -9.05 12.88 4.86
N LYS A 147 -8.75 12.43 6.08
CA LYS A 147 -9.75 12.15 7.13
C LYS A 147 -10.24 13.41 7.84
N ILE A 148 -9.64 14.58 7.61
CA ILE A 148 -10.11 15.87 8.14
C ILE A 148 -11.27 16.37 7.27
N ASN A 149 -12.39 15.67 7.32
CA ASN A 149 -13.60 16.06 6.61
C ASN A 149 -14.83 15.69 7.44
N TYR A 150 -15.93 16.42 7.23
CA TYR A 150 -17.17 16.25 7.98
C TYR A 150 -17.65 14.80 7.99
N ARG A 151 -17.64 14.15 6.82
CA ARG A 151 -18.13 12.78 6.62
C ARG A 151 -17.34 11.76 7.43
N PHE A 152 -16.03 11.96 7.57
CA PHE A 152 -15.22 11.06 8.39
C PHE A 152 -15.68 11.08 9.85
N PHE A 153 -15.93 12.27 10.41
CA PHE A 153 -16.28 12.42 11.81
C PHE A 153 -17.72 12.00 12.12
N THR A 154 -18.66 12.22 11.20
CA THR A 154 -20.08 11.98 11.44
C THR A 154 -20.58 10.64 10.93
N GLU A 155 -19.95 10.07 9.91
CA GLU A 155 -20.39 8.82 9.29
C GLU A 155 -19.33 7.72 9.43
N ILE A 156 -18.13 7.93 8.88
CA ILE A 156 -17.17 6.85 8.67
C ILE A 156 -16.61 6.32 9.99
N PHE A 157 -16.11 7.20 10.86
CA PHE A 157 -15.49 6.79 12.12
C PHE A 157 -16.51 6.20 13.10
N PRO A 158 -17.71 6.80 13.32
CA PRO A 158 -18.74 6.20 14.15
C PRO A 158 -19.21 4.83 13.63
N TRP A 159 -19.43 4.70 12.32
CA TRP A 159 -19.80 3.42 11.70
C TRP A 159 -18.70 2.36 11.89
N PHE A 160 -17.44 2.72 11.62
CA PHE A 160 -16.31 1.81 11.75
C PHE A 160 -16.14 1.29 13.19
N THR A 161 -16.48 2.12 14.19
CA THR A 161 -16.31 1.82 15.61
C THR A 161 -17.62 1.39 16.29
N GLU A 162 -18.69 1.16 15.54
CA GLU A 162 -20.05 0.89 16.06
C GLU A 162 -20.09 -0.18 17.14
N HIS A 163 -19.38 -1.29 16.93
CA HIS A 163 -19.32 -2.39 17.88
C HIS A 163 -18.70 -2.02 19.24
N LEU A 164 -17.86 -0.97 19.29
CA LEU A 164 -17.19 -0.52 20.51
C LEU A 164 -18.08 0.39 21.34
N TRP A 165 -18.97 1.17 20.72
CA TRP A 165 -19.75 2.18 21.42
C TRP A 165 -21.24 1.87 21.52
N SER A 166 -21.80 1.05 20.63
CA SER A 166 -23.23 0.74 20.61
C SER A 166 -23.74 0.12 21.92
N PRO A 167 -22.99 -0.70 22.69
CA PRO A 167 -23.45 -1.21 23.98
C PRO A 167 -23.64 -0.12 25.06
N PHE A 168 -23.03 1.05 24.85
CA PHE A 168 -23.04 2.18 25.80
C PHE A 168 -24.02 3.31 25.39
N GLY A 169 -24.81 3.08 24.34
CA GLY A 169 -25.82 4.04 23.85
C GLY A 169 -25.23 5.39 23.44
N LEU A 170 -25.99 6.47 23.70
CA LEU A 170 -25.63 7.83 23.28
C LEU A 170 -24.31 8.32 23.90
N ALA A 171 -24.02 7.97 25.15
CA ALA A 171 -22.78 8.36 25.81
C ALA A 171 -21.54 7.75 25.11
N GLY A 172 -21.64 6.49 24.68
CA GLY A 172 -20.62 5.84 23.86
C GLY A 172 -20.42 6.56 22.53
N ALA A 173 -21.52 6.89 21.84
CA ALA A 173 -21.49 7.59 20.56
C ALA A 173 -20.79 8.96 20.63
N TYR A 174 -21.09 9.78 21.65
CA TYR A 174 -20.39 11.06 21.82
C TYR A 174 -18.90 10.88 22.12
N THR A 175 -18.56 9.89 22.95
CA THR A 175 -17.17 9.59 23.30
C THR A 175 -16.36 9.20 22.06
N ILE A 176 -16.92 8.34 21.19
CA ILE A 176 -16.19 7.89 20.01
C ILE A 176 -16.04 8.99 18.97
N VAL A 177 -17.05 9.84 18.77
CA VAL A 177 -16.94 11.01 17.87
C VAL A 177 -15.82 11.92 18.36
N PHE A 178 -15.75 12.18 19.68
CA PHE A 178 -14.68 12.98 20.28
C PHE A 178 -13.30 12.37 20.06
N ILE A 179 -13.13 11.05 20.27
CA ILE A 179 -11.88 10.34 19.98
C ILE A 179 -11.54 10.42 18.48
N GLY A 180 -12.54 10.26 17.62
CA GLY A 180 -12.44 10.33 16.16
C GLY A 180 -11.88 11.65 15.65
N LEU A 181 -12.11 12.76 16.36
CA LEU A 181 -11.52 14.06 16.04
C LEU A 181 -9.99 14.04 16.08
N PHE A 182 -9.39 13.22 16.95
CA PHE A 182 -7.93 13.14 17.10
C PHE A 182 -7.27 12.16 16.14
N VAL A 183 -8.01 11.19 15.62
CA VAL A 183 -7.47 10.12 14.76
C VAL A 183 -6.71 10.65 13.53
N PRO A 184 -7.24 11.61 12.75
CA PRO A 184 -6.51 12.17 11.60
C PRO A 184 -5.16 12.78 12.01
N PHE A 185 -5.15 13.51 13.13
CA PHE A 185 -3.94 14.18 13.62
C PHE A 185 -2.92 13.18 14.13
N ILE A 186 -3.34 12.17 14.90
CA ILE A 186 -2.47 11.11 15.40
C ILE A 186 -1.79 10.39 14.23
N GLU A 187 -2.55 10.04 13.19
CA GLU A 187 -2.02 9.38 11.99
C GLU A 187 -1.01 10.27 11.25
N SER A 188 -1.35 11.55 11.03
CA SER A 188 -0.44 12.51 10.40
C SER A 188 0.84 12.73 11.24
N PHE A 189 0.74 12.76 12.57
CA PHE A 189 1.90 12.91 13.45
C PHE A 189 2.81 11.67 13.43
N PHE A 190 2.23 10.47 13.46
CA PHE A 190 3.04 9.25 13.34
C PHE A 190 3.74 9.21 11.98
N ALA A 191 3.05 9.57 10.90
CA ALA A 191 3.65 9.68 9.57
C ALA A 191 4.82 10.66 9.52
N LEU A 192 4.67 11.86 10.10
CA LEU A 192 5.76 12.85 10.19
C LEU A 192 6.93 12.34 11.05
N GLY A 193 6.64 11.66 12.16
CA GLY A 193 7.66 11.13 13.04
C GLY A 193 8.55 10.05 12.39
N LEU A 194 8.08 9.36 11.33
CA LEU A 194 8.90 8.44 10.52
C LEU A 194 10.09 9.15 9.84
N PHE A 195 9.96 10.44 9.51
CA PHE A 195 11.03 11.24 8.90
C PHE A 195 12.11 11.64 9.88
N THR A 196 11.81 11.64 11.19
CA THR A 196 12.78 11.98 12.23
C THR A 196 13.54 10.75 12.70
N ARG A 197 14.77 10.92 13.22
CA ARG A 197 15.50 9.81 13.87
C ARG A 197 15.00 9.53 15.28
N LYS A 198 14.60 10.60 16.01
CA LYS A 198 14.20 10.54 17.42
C LYS A 198 12.84 9.86 17.63
N PHE A 199 11.84 10.18 16.82
CA PHE A 199 10.47 9.70 17.02
C PHE A 199 10.14 8.43 16.22
N ARG A 200 11.09 7.93 15.41
CA ARG A 200 10.85 6.84 14.47
C ARG A 200 10.25 5.58 15.09
N ASN A 201 10.83 5.11 16.20
CA ASN A 201 10.36 3.87 16.82
C ASN A 201 8.96 4.06 17.41
N ILE A 202 8.69 5.24 17.99
CA ILE A 202 7.37 5.60 18.51
C ILE A 202 6.36 5.65 17.36
N SER A 203 6.71 6.28 16.23
CA SER A 203 5.88 6.31 15.03
C SER A 203 5.57 4.92 14.49
N ILE A 204 6.58 4.04 14.38
CA ILE A 204 6.37 2.67 13.88
C ILE A 204 5.42 1.91 14.80
N THR A 205 5.68 1.93 16.11
CA THR A 205 4.83 1.23 17.08
C THR A 205 3.43 1.82 17.12
N GLY A 206 3.30 3.15 17.13
CA GLY A 206 2.02 3.85 17.13
C GLY A 206 1.19 3.57 15.88
N SER A 207 1.80 3.61 14.69
CA SER A 207 1.13 3.26 13.44
C SER A 207 0.67 1.80 13.41
N VAL A 208 1.46 0.86 13.95
CA VAL A 208 1.08 -0.56 14.00
C VAL A 208 -0.05 -0.81 14.99
N LEU A 209 -0.07 -0.12 16.14
CA LEU A 209 -1.15 -0.26 17.13
C LEU A 209 -2.47 0.37 16.69
N MET A 210 -2.42 1.29 15.72
CA MET A 210 -3.59 1.97 15.17
C MET A 210 -4.28 1.16 14.05
N LEU A 211 -3.59 0.19 13.44
CA LEU A 211 -4.14 -0.73 12.43
C LEU A 211 -5.03 -1.80 13.09
#